data_AF-V6M7K0-F1
#
_entry.id   AF-V6M7K0-F1
#
_cell.length_a   1.000
_cell.length_b   1.000
_cell.length_c   1.000
_cell.angle_alpha   90.00
_cell.angle_beta   90.00
_cell.angle_gamma   90.00
#
_symmetry.space_group_name_H-M   'P 1'
#
loop_
_entity.id
_entity.type
_entity.pdbx_description
1 polymer ?
#
loop_
_entity_poly.entity_id
_entity_poly.type
_entity_poly.pdbx_seq_one_letter_code
_entity_poly.pdbx_strand_id
1 'polypeptide(L)'
;MHLLKHPVFLRLYLAHIVHIIGNEFTFIAVVGLLHDLSGSGLSFAAGTVFRQVPYVLTSIFSGPLLENWNKKRVMLVVNLLRGILVGLFFFIT
;
A
#
# COMPACT_ATOMS: atom_id res chain seq x y z
N MET A 1 20.49 -0.17 17.58
CA MET A 1 20.88 1.10 16.90
C MET A 1 22.00 0.98 15.86
N HIS A 2 22.73 -0.15 15.74
CA HIS A 2 23.80 -0.28 14.71
C HIS A 2 23.29 -0.35 13.25
N LEU A 3 22.07 -0.85 13.01
CA LEU A 3 21.50 -1.01 11.66
C LEU A 3 21.17 0.32 10.96
N LEU A 4 20.79 1.35 11.74
CA LEU A 4 20.48 2.69 11.21
C LEU A 4 21.71 3.43 10.68
N LYS A 5 22.92 2.99 11.05
CA LYS A 5 24.17 3.56 10.56
C LYS A 5 24.52 3.09 9.15
N HIS A 6 23.86 2.03 8.65
CA HIS A 6 24.11 1.52 7.30
C HIS A 6 23.34 2.36 6.27
N PRO A 7 24.01 3.05 5.33
CA PRO A 7 23.37 4.04 4.45
C PRO A 7 22.27 3.45 3.56
N VAL A 8 22.43 2.19 3.13
CA VAL A 8 21.40 1.49 2.35
C VAL A 8 20.14 1.22 3.16
N PHE A 9 20.30 0.81 4.43
CA PHE A 9 19.17 0.52 5.31
C PHE A 9 18.42 1.81 5.63
N LEU A 10 19.15 2.88 5.95
CA LEU A 10 18.55 4.18 6.23
C LEU A 10 17.72 4.68 5.05
N ARG A 11 18.24 4.58 3.81
CA ARG A 11 17.51 4.97 2.61
C ARG A 11 16.23 4.16 2.40
N LEU A 12 16.27 2.85 2.59
CA LEU A 12 15.09 1.99 2.50
C LEU A 12 14.08 2.28 3.62
N TYR A 13 14.57 2.52 4.83
CA TYR A 13 13.73 2.83 5.98
C TYR A 13 13.00 4.15 5.80
N LEU A 14 13.69 5.20 5.34
CA LEU A 14 13.06 6.49 5.01
C LEU A 14 12.05 6.34 3.87
N ALA A 15 12.37 5.59 2.81
CA ALA A 15 11.42 5.30 1.74
C ALA A 15 10.19 4.55 2.27
N HIS A 16 10.36 3.64 3.22
CA HIS A 16 9.27 2.91 3.85
C HIS A 16 8.39 3.81 4.72
N ILE A 17 8.96 4.76 5.44
CA ILE A 17 8.19 5.76 6.20
C ILE A 17 7.31 6.57 5.26
N VAL A 18 7.87 7.11 4.17
CA VAL A 18 7.11 7.86 3.16
C VAL A 18 6.00 7.00 2.57
N HIS A 19 6.29 5.74 2.28
CA HIS A 19 5.30 4.77 1.78
C HIS A 19 4.15 4.53 2.75
N ILE A 20 4.43 4.34 4.04
CA ILE A 20 3.39 4.15 5.08
C ILE A 20 2.51 5.39 5.16
N ILE A 21 3.11 6.58 5.20
CA ILE A 21 2.36 7.84 5.27
C ILE A 21 1.42 7.96 4.07
N GLY A 22 1.91 7.75 2.85
CA GLY A 22 1.09 7.78 1.64
C GLY A 22 -0.02 6.71 1.63
N ASN A 23 0.22 5.54 2.22
CA ASN A 23 -0.77 4.49 2.37
C ASN A 23 -1.96 4.91 3.24
N GLU A 24 -1.67 5.54 4.38
CA GLU A 24 -2.71 5.98 5.31
C GLU A 24 -3.49 7.17 4.74
N PHE A 25 -2.85 8.08 4.01
CA PHE A 25 -3.57 9.12 3.25
C PHE A 25 -4.52 8.54 2.20
N THR A 26 -4.05 7.56 1.40
CA THR A 26 -4.90 6.89 0.41
C THR A 26 -6.08 6.18 1.07
N PHE A 27 -5.85 5.56 2.23
CA PHE A 27 -6.89 4.88 2.99
C PHE A 27 -7.99 5.85 3.46
N ILE A 28 -7.61 6.98 4.05
CA ILE A 28 -8.54 8.01 4.49
C ILE A 28 -9.37 8.51 3.31
N ALA A 29 -8.74 8.77 2.16
CA ALA A 29 -9.41 9.25 0.96
C ALA A 29 -10.43 8.24 0.40
N VAL A 30 -10.03 6.96 0.26
CA VAL A 30 -10.91 5.89 -0.24
C VAL A 30 -12.10 5.66 0.68
N VAL A 31 -11.85 5.64 1.98
CA VAL A 31 -12.90 5.38 2.96
C VAL A 31 -13.85 6.57 3.10
N GLY A 32 -13.36 7.80 3.00
CA GLY A 32 -14.18 9.01 2.89
C GLY A 32 -15.09 8.95 1.66
N LEU A 33 -14.53 8.63 0.48
CA LEU A 33 -15.31 8.47 -0.74
C LEU A 33 -16.38 7.38 -0.63
N LEU A 34 -16.06 6.24 0.00
CA LEU A 34 -17.04 5.17 0.24
C LEU A 34 -18.20 5.63 1.14
N HIS A 35 -17.92 6.49 2.13
CA HIS A 35 -18.95 7.06 2.98
C HIS A 35 -19.83 8.04 2.21
N ASP A 36 -19.23 8.93 1.41
CA ASP A 36 -19.96 9.91 0.60
C ASP A 36 -20.87 9.24 -0.43
N LEU A 37 -20.42 8.14 -1.05
CA LEU A 37 -21.18 7.41 -2.05
C LEU A 37 -22.33 6.58 -1.46
N SER A 38 -22.16 5.99 -0.28
CA SER A 38 -23.16 5.10 0.31
C SER A 38 -24.08 5.75 1.35
N GLY A 39 -23.65 6.90 1.90
CA GLY A 39 -24.31 7.57 3.03
C GLY A 39 -24.32 6.77 4.34
N SER A 40 -23.62 5.63 4.42
CA SER A 40 -23.70 4.72 5.57
C SER A 40 -22.33 4.49 6.25
N GLY A 41 -22.33 4.42 7.58
CA GLY A 41 -21.15 4.02 8.36
C GLY A 41 -20.75 2.55 8.18
N LEU A 42 -21.66 1.71 7.66
CA LEU A 42 -21.38 0.31 7.36
C LEU A 42 -20.37 0.18 6.19
N SER A 43 -20.44 1.05 5.20
CA SER A 43 -19.48 1.03 4.08
C SER A 43 -18.07 1.42 4.51
N PHE A 44 -17.94 2.32 5.49
CA PHE A 44 -16.66 2.65 6.12
C PHE A 44 -16.03 1.42 6.78
N ALA A 45 -16.83 0.72 7.62
CA ALA A 45 -16.38 -0.46 8.35
C ALA A 45 -16.04 -1.61 7.39
N ALA A 46 -16.89 -1.87 6.40
CA ALA A 46 -16.65 -2.86 5.37
C ALA A 46 -15.39 -2.55 4.56
N GLY A 47 -15.21 -1.31 4.08
CA GLY A 47 -14.03 -0.89 3.33
C GLY A 47 -12.73 -1.11 4.10
N THR A 48 -12.74 -0.89 5.41
CA THR A 48 -11.59 -1.15 6.30
C THR A 48 -11.22 -2.64 6.34
N VAL A 49 -12.22 -3.52 6.47
CA VAL A 49 -12.00 -4.98 6.50
C VAL A 49 -11.57 -5.49 5.13
N PHE A 50 -12.25 -5.06 4.07
CA PHE A 50 -11.93 -5.47 2.70
C PHE A 50 -10.52 -5.03 2.27
N ARG A 51 -9.98 -3.94 2.81
CA ARG A 51 -8.57 -3.57 2.58
C ARG A 51 -7.60 -4.67 3.00
N GLN A 52 -7.88 -5.38 4.10
CA GLN A 52 -6.95 -6.38 4.64
C GLN A 52 -6.98 -7.70 3.87
N VAL A 53 -8.11 -8.04 3.24
CA VAL A 53 -8.29 -9.32 2.55
C VAL A 53 -7.21 -9.56 1.48
N PRO A 54 -6.92 -8.62 0.56
CA PRO A 54 -5.84 -8.77 -0.41
C PRO A 54 -4.47 -8.98 0.25
N TYR A 55 -4.16 -8.27 1.35
CA TYR A 55 -2.87 -8.41 2.04
C TYR A 55 -2.71 -9.81 2.63
N VAL A 56 -3.73 -10.33 3.29
CA VAL A 56 -3.69 -11.68 3.88
C VAL A 56 -3.54 -12.72 2.80
N LEU A 57 -4.36 -12.66 1.75
CA LEU A 57 -4.29 -13.60 0.63
C LEU A 57 -2.90 -13.58 -0.02
N THR A 58 -2.39 -12.40 -0.35
CA THR A 58 -1.08 -12.27 -0.99
C THR A 58 0.07 -12.66 -0.07
N SER A 59 -0.04 -12.49 1.24
CA SER A 59 1.02 -12.89 2.19
C SER A 59 1.29 -14.40 2.16
N ILE A 60 0.24 -15.22 2.00
CA ILE A 60 0.35 -16.69 1.94
C ILE A 60 1.14 -17.11 0.69
N PHE A 61 0.89 -16.45 -0.44
CA PHE A 61 1.54 -16.78 -1.71
C PHE A 61 2.88 -16.07 -1.93
N SER A 62 3.20 -15.05 -1.12
CA SER A 62 4.36 -14.18 -1.34
C SER A 62 5.70 -14.90 -1.33
N GLY A 63 5.85 -15.98 -0.56
CA GLY A 63 7.09 -16.76 -0.46
C GLY A 63 7.45 -17.42 -1.80
N PRO A 64 6.68 -18.42 -2.26
CA PRO A 64 6.97 -19.11 -3.52
C PRO A 64 6.94 -18.19 -4.75
N LEU A 65 6.07 -17.17 -4.76
CA LEU A 65 5.96 -16.22 -5.88
C LEU A 65 7.23 -15.37 -6.07
N LEU A 66 7.94 -15.04 -4.99
CA LEU A 66 9.10 -14.14 -5.04
C LEU A 66 10.44 -14.85 -5.02
N GLU A 67 10.45 -16.18 -4.87
CA GLU A 67 11.67 -16.98 -4.74
C GLU A 67 12.58 -16.87 -5.98
N ASN A 68 11.97 -16.96 -7.17
CA ASN A 68 12.69 -16.92 -8.46
C ASN A 68 12.75 -15.53 -9.09
N TRP A 69 12.15 -14.51 -8.45
CA TRP A 69 11.97 -13.20 -9.05
C TRP A 69 13.04 -12.21 -8.54
N ASN A 70 13.47 -11.30 -9.41
CA ASN A 70 14.38 -10.23 -8.99
C ASN A 70 13.63 -9.22 -8.10
N LYS A 71 13.79 -9.36 -6.78
CA LYS A 71 13.13 -8.55 -5.74
C LYS A 71 13.20 -7.05 -5.99
N LYS A 72 14.33 -6.54 -6.51
CA LYS A 72 14.48 -5.11 -6.84
C LYS A 72 13.56 -4.69 -7.99
N ARG A 73 13.49 -5.50 -9.06
CA ARG A 73 12.60 -5.23 -10.19
C ARG A 73 11.13 -5.31 -9.77
N VAL A 74 10.77 -6.31 -8.96
CA VAL A 74 9.41 -6.44 -8.41
C VAL A 74 9.03 -5.21 -7.61
N MET A 75 9.90 -4.78 -6.68
CA MET A 75 9.65 -3.60 -5.86
C MET A 75 9.42 -2.35 -6.71
N LEU A 76 10.23 -2.14 -7.76
CA LEU A 76 10.05 -1.00 -8.66
C LEU A 76 8.72 -1.06 -9.42
N VAL A 77 8.41 -2.20 -10.04
CA VAL A 77 7.17 -2.37 -10.82
C VAL A 77 5.94 -2.18 -9.94
N VAL A 78 5.90 -2.81 -8.77
CA VAL A 78 4.76 -2.69 -7.84
C VAL A 78 4.59 -1.26 -7.34
N ASN A 79 5.68 -0.57 -6.98
CA ASN A 79 5.57 0.82 -6.53
C ASN A 79 5.15 1.78 -7.67
N LEU A 80 5.60 1.55 -8.91
CA LEU A 80 5.16 2.33 -10.07
C LEU A 80 3.67 2.12 -10.38
N LEU A 81 3.23 0.86 -10.45
CA LEU A 81 1.82 0.52 -10.65
C LEU A 81 0.93 1.13 -9.57
N ARG A 82 1.38 1.05 -8.31
CA ARG A 82 0.68 1.68 -7.18
C ARG A 82 0.59 3.21 -7.36
N GLY A 83 1.69 3.86 -7.77
CA GLY A 83 1.69 5.30 -8.03
C GLY A 83 0.69 5.69 -9.11
N ILE A 84 0.60 4.90 -10.18
CA ILE A 84 -0.39 5.11 -11.26
C ILE A 84 -1.81 4.94 -10.71
N LEU A 85 -2.10 3.86 -9.97
CA LEU A 85 -3.44 3.60 -9.42
C LEU A 85 -3.90 4.69 -8.46
N VAL A 86 -3.00 5.16 -7.57
CA VAL A 86 -3.31 6.27 -6.66
C VAL A 86 -3.47 7.58 -7.44
N GLY A 87 -2.65 7.82 -8.46
CA GLY A 87 -2.83 8.98 -9.34
C GLY A 87 -4.17 8.95 -10.09
N LEU A 88 -4.64 7.77 -10.49
CA LEU A 88 -5.95 7.60 -11.12
C LEU A 88 -7.12 7.93 -10.18
N PHE A 89 -6.94 7.72 -8.88
CA PHE A 89 -7.97 8.06 -7.87
C PHE A 89 -8.34 9.54 -7.92
N PHE A 90 -7.38 10.42 -8.23
CA PHE A 90 -7.63 11.86 -8.40
C PHE A 90 -8.64 12.18 -9.51
N PHE A 91 -8.82 11.33 -10.52
CA PHE A 91 -9.81 11.56 -11.58
C PHE A 91 -11.23 11.09 -11.20
N ILE A 92 -11.36 10.31 -10.12
CA ILE A 92 -12.65 9.77 -9.65
C ILE A 92 -13.33 10.73 -8.65
N THR A 93 -12.54 11.57 -7.96
CA THR A 93 -13.00 12.64 -7.05
C THR A 93 -13.06 13.96 -7.78
#